data_AF-X1SLE8-F1
#
_entry.id   AF-X1SLE8-F1
#
_cell.length_a   1.000
_cell.length_b   1.000
_cell.length_c   1.000
_cell.angle_alpha   90.00
_cell.angle_beta   90.00
_cell.angle_gamma   90.00
#
_symmetry.space_group_name_H-M   'P 1'
#
loop_
_entity.id
_entity.type
_entity.pdbx_description
1 polymer ?
#
loop_
_entity_poly.entity_id
_entity_poly.type
_entity_poly.pdbx_seq_one_letter_code
_entity_poly.pdbx_strand_id
1 'polypeptide(L)'
;MNNFKGILFDLDGTLIETMEEHFEAWKAIFKEFNIEVKSEEYYPLEGMQLQELAKRLFEINNFDPPDLQKIVKKKDEYYLERYRFKLYPGVKRFYYIK
;
A
#
# COMPACT_ATOMS: atom_id res chain seq x y z
N MET A 1 -10.86 -30.94 -18.73
CA MET A 1 -10.54 -30.09 -17.56
C MET A 1 -9.33 -29.26 -17.91
N ASN A 2 -9.42 -27.93 -17.76
CA ASN A 2 -8.30 -27.04 -18.10
C ASN A 2 -7.14 -27.30 -17.13
N ASN A 3 -6.02 -27.80 -17.67
CA ASN A 3 -4.76 -27.87 -16.93
C ASN A 3 -4.22 -26.45 -16.78
N PHE A 4 -4.45 -25.83 -15.63
CA PHE A 4 -3.75 -24.60 -15.26
C PHE A 4 -2.24 -24.85 -15.31
N LYS A 5 -1.52 -24.00 -16.04
CA LYS A 5 -0.06 -24.13 -16.23
C LYS A 5 0.74 -23.40 -15.14
N GLY A 6 0.07 -22.60 -14.33
CA GLY A 6 0.66 -21.81 -13.27
C GLY A 6 -0.38 -20.88 -12.65
N ILE A 7 -0.01 -20.30 -11.51
CA ILE A 7 -0.78 -19.31 -10.79
C ILE A 7 0.18 -18.17 -10.44
N LEU A 8 -0.21 -16.94 -10.75
CA LEU A 8 0.54 -15.73 -10.41
C LEU A 8 -0.16 -15.06 -9.24
N PHE A 9 0.59 -14.79 -8.16
CA PHE A 9 0.09 -14.08 -6.99
C PHE A 9 0.68 -12.69 -6.96
N ASP A 10 -0.17 -11.72 -6.64
CA ASP A 10 0.29 -10.46 -6.10
C ASP A 10 0.88 -10.67 -4.69
N LEU A 11 1.68 -9.73 -4.19
CA LEU A 11 2.38 -9.85 -2.92
C LEU A 11 1.61 -9.18 -1.78
N ASP A 12 1.49 -7.86 -1.86
CA ASP A 12 0.84 -7.01 -0.88
C ASP A 12 -0.68 -7.24 -0.92
N GLY A 13 -1.32 -7.29 0.25
CA GLY A 13 -2.76 -7.58 0.33
C GLY A 13 -3.21 -8.97 -0.14
N THR A 14 -2.30 -9.80 -0.66
CA THR A 14 -2.59 -11.16 -1.17
C THR A 14 -1.81 -12.22 -0.39
N LEU A 15 -0.48 -12.15 -0.38
CA LEU A 15 0.37 -13.09 0.36
C LEU A 15 0.72 -12.54 1.75
N ILE A 16 0.97 -11.24 1.85
CA ILE A 16 1.42 -10.56 3.07
C ILE A 16 0.37 -9.53 3.50
N GLU A 17 0.09 -9.48 4.80
CA GLU A 17 -0.86 -8.55 5.42
C GLU A 17 -0.26 -7.13 5.56
N THR A 18 -0.12 -6.40 4.45
CA THR A 18 0.54 -5.06 4.41
C THR A 18 -0.39 -3.87 4.19
N MET A 19 -1.65 -4.13 3.82
CA MET A 19 -2.61 -3.09 3.41
C MET A 19 -2.81 -1.99 4.46
N GLU A 20 -3.03 -2.39 5.71
CA GLU A 20 -3.26 -1.47 6.83
C GLU A 20 -2.00 -0.67 7.16
N GLU A 21 -0.83 -1.32 7.12
CA GLU A 21 0.45 -0.66 7.40
C GLU A 21 0.79 0.40 6.35
N HIS A 22 0.46 0.15 5.07
CA HIS A 22 0.59 1.16 4.02
C HIS A 22 -0.39 2.31 4.19
N PHE A 23 -1.64 2.04 4.57
CA PHE A 23 -2.63 3.08 4.84
C PHE A 23 -2.18 4.00 5.99
N GLU A 24 -1.72 3.41 7.10
CA GLU A 24 -1.22 4.15 8.26
C GLU A 24 0.05 4.95 7.93
N ALA A 25 0.93 4.43 7.07
CA ALA A 25 2.09 5.18 6.58
C ALA A 25 1.68 6.42 5.79
N TRP A 26 0.70 6.28 4.87
CA TRP A 26 0.18 7.43 4.12
C TRP A 26 -0.50 8.43 5.03
N LYS A 27 -1.37 7.99 5.95
CA LYS A 27 -2.00 8.87 6.95
C LYS A 27 -0.97 9.66 7.76
N ALA A 28 0.10 9.01 8.21
CA ALA A 28 1.14 9.68 9.00
C ALA A 28 1.83 10.79 8.22
N ILE A 29 2.17 10.56 6.94
CA ILE A 29 2.83 11.56 6.10
C ILE A 29 1.89 12.70 5.73
N PHE A 30 0.64 12.40 5.37
CA PHE A 30 -0.35 13.42 5.01
C PHE A 30 -0.76 14.30 6.18
N LYS A 31 -0.70 13.78 7.41
CA LYS A 31 -0.95 14.56 8.64
C LYS A 31 0.01 15.74 8.79
N GLU A 32 1.24 15.66 8.26
CA GLU A 32 2.20 16.78 8.26
C GLU A 32 1.73 17.98 7.42
N PHE A 33 0.82 17.73 6.48
CA PHE A 33 0.19 18.74 5.63
C PHE A 33 -1.20 19.14 6.13
N ASN A 34 -1.58 18.71 7.35
CA ASN A 34 -2.93 18.85 7.91
C ASN A 34 -4.02 18.18 7.06
N ILE A 35 -3.67 17.11 6.33
CA ILE A 35 -4.61 16.32 5.54
C ILE A 35 -4.91 15.02 6.27
N GLU A 36 -6.20 14.75 6.48
CA GLU A 36 -6.69 13.49 7.04
C GLU A 36 -7.13 12.56 5.91
N VAL A 37 -6.25 11.62 5.54
CA VAL A 37 -6.53 10.62 4.49
C VAL A 37 -7.55 9.61 5.01
N LYS A 38 -8.65 9.44 4.27
CA LYS A 38 -9.68 8.45 4.58
C LYS A 38 -9.48 7.15 3.82
N SER A 39 -10.00 6.06 4.38
CA SER A 39 -9.94 4.73 3.76
C SER A 39 -10.59 4.72 2.37
N GLU A 40 -11.68 5.45 2.20
CA GLU A 40 -12.46 5.51 0.96
C GLU A 40 -11.70 6.26 -0.15
N GLU A 41 -10.74 7.11 0.22
CA GLU A 41 -9.87 7.85 -0.70
C GLU A 41 -8.63 7.03 -1.08
N TYR A 42 -8.09 6.28 -0.11
CA TYR A 42 -6.86 5.51 -0.27
C TYR A 42 -7.06 4.17 -0.98
N TYR A 43 -7.95 3.30 -0.49
CA TYR A 43 -8.03 1.92 -0.97
C TYR A 43 -8.35 1.78 -2.47
N PRO A 44 -9.13 2.67 -3.12
CA PRO A 44 -9.32 2.61 -4.57
C PRO A 44 -8.04 2.91 -5.40
N LEU A 45 -7.02 3.49 -4.77
CA LEU A 45 -5.74 3.84 -5.41
C LEU A 45 -4.64 2.82 -5.13
N GLU A 46 -4.92 1.81 -4.34
CA GLU A 46 -3.95 0.77 -3.99
C GLU A 46 -3.54 -0.04 -5.24
N GLY A 47 -2.30 -0.56 -5.24
CA GLY A 47 -1.67 -1.14 -6.43
C GLY A 47 -1.16 -0.14 -7.48
N MET A 48 -1.42 1.17 -7.35
CA MET A 48 -0.83 2.20 -8.22
C MET A 48 0.64 2.48 -7.88
N GLN A 49 1.36 3.09 -8.82
CA GLN A 49 2.70 3.62 -8.55
C GLN A 49 2.65 4.69 -7.44
N LEU A 50 3.55 4.60 -6.46
CA LEU A 50 3.49 5.44 -5.24
C LEU A 50 3.46 6.94 -5.50
N GLN A 51 4.17 7.43 -6.52
CA GLN A 51 4.16 8.86 -6.89
C GLN A 51 2.79 9.29 -7.44
N GLU A 52 2.15 8.46 -8.26
CA GLU A 52 0.82 8.74 -8.81
C GLU A 52 -0.26 8.63 -7.72
N LEU A 53 -0.15 7.66 -6.81
CA LEU A 53 -1.03 7.53 -5.66
C LEU A 53 -0.94 8.79 -4.78
N ALA A 54 0.28 9.20 -4.40
CA ALA A 54 0.50 10.41 -3.61
C ALA A 54 -0.11 11.63 -4.28
N LYS A 55 0.15 11.81 -5.58
CA LYS A 55 -0.40 12.91 -6.38
C LYS A 55 -1.93 12.93 -6.33
N ARG A 56 -2.60 11.79 -6.54
CA ARG A 56 -4.06 11.70 -6.49
C ARG A 56 -4.63 12.00 -5.12
N LEU A 57 -3.99 11.53 -4.04
CA LEU A 57 -4.41 11.86 -2.68
C LEU A 57 -4.32 13.36 -2.40
N PHE A 58 -3.27 14.03 -2.89
CA PHE A 58 -3.16 15.49 -2.81
C PHE A 58 -4.22 16.21 -3.64
N GLU A 59 -4.50 15.74 -4.86
CA GLU A 59 -5.54 16.28 -5.75
C GLU A 59 -6.94 16.18 -5.10
N ILE A 60 -7.30 15.01 -4.55
CA ILE A 60 -8.57 14.79 -3.82
C ILE A 60 -8.73 15.78 -2.67
N ASN A 61 -7.61 16.10 -2.01
CA ASN A 61 -7.57 17.01 -0.87
C ASN A 61 -7.30 18.48 -1.26
N ASN A 62 -7.36 18.81 -2.56
CA ASN A 62 -7.16 20.17 -3.09
C ASN A 62 -5.86 20.83 -2.60
N PHE A 63 -4.78 20.05 -2.53
CA PHE A 63 -3.49 20.51 -2.03
C PHE A 63 -2.40 20.32 -3.09
N ASP A 64 -1.53 21.31 -3.26
CA ASP A 64 -0.38 21.21 -4.17
C ASP A 64 0.89 20.84 -3.37
N PRO A 65 1.44 19.63 -3.53
CA PRO A 65 2.56 19.17 -2.72
C PRO A 65 3.88 19.81 -3.16
N PRO A 66 4.78 20.14 -2.21
CA PRO A 66 6.04 20.81 -2.54
C PRO A 66 7.05 19.90 -3.28
N ASP A 67 7.08 18.60 -2.97
CA ASP A 67 7.99 17.62 -3.59
C ASP A 67 7.45 16.18 -3.40
N LEU A 68 6.81 15.64 -4.43
CA LEU A 68 6.26 14.29 -4.40
C LEU A 68 7.31 13.20 -4.20
N GLN A 69 8.52 13.34 -4.75
CA GLN A 69 9.56 12.31 -4.63
C GLN A 69 10.03 12.20 -3.18
N LYS A 70 10.26 13.36 -2.54
CA LYS A 70 10.65 13.41 -1.12
C LYS A 70 9.55 12.88 -0.21
N ILE A 71 8.27 13.19 -0.52
CA ILE A 71 7.12 12.69 0.23
C ILE A 71 7.02 11.17 0.15
N VAL A 72 7.11 10.59 -1.06
CA VAL A 72 7.07 9.13 -1.27
C VAL A 72 8.22 8.45 -0.54
N LYS A 73 9.45 8.99 -0.65
CA LYS A 73 10.61 8.45 0.06
C LYS A 73 10.39 8.44 1.57
N LYS A 74 9.88 9.53 2.12
CA LYS A 74 9.58 9.64 3.56
C LYS A 74 8.50 8.66 3.99
N LYS A 75 7.47 8.42 3.17
CA LYS A 75 6.45 7.39 3.41
C LYS A 75 7.07 5.99 3.46
N ASP A 76 7.99 5.68 2.55
CA ASP A 76 8.63 4.35 2.52
C ASP A 76 9.57 4.15 3.71
N GLU A 77 10.33 5.17 4.10
CA GLU A 77 11.13 5.15 5.33
C GLU A 77 10.23 4.92 6.57
N TYR A 78 9.13 5.67 6.69
CA TYR A 78 8.16 5.52 7.78
C TYR A 78 7.56 4.10 7.84
N TYR A 79 7.19 3.55 6.68
CA TYR A 79 6.67 2.18 6.55
C TYR A 79 7.72 1.15 6.97
N LEU A 80 8.94 1.22 6.43
CA LEU A 80 9.99 0.23 6.70
C LEU A 80 10.42 0.19 8.18
N GLU A 81 10.39 1.32 8.87
CA GLU A 81 10.65 1.38 10.32
C GLU A 81 9.61 0.63 11.17
N ARG A 82 8.38 0.54 10.68
CA ARG A 82 7.22 -0.01 11.42
C ARG A 82 6.76 -1.37 10.89
N TYR A 83 7.20 -1.75 9.70
CA TYR A 83 6.82 -2.95 8.99
C TYR A 83 6.98 -4.20 9.85
N ARG A 84 5.93 -5.04 9.88
CA ARG A 84 5.94 -6.36 10.51
C ARG A 84 5.50 -7.41 9.50
N PHE A 85 6.44 -8.24 9.06
CA PHE A 85 6.13 -9.36 8.18
C PHE A 85 5.07 -10.29 8.80
N LYS A 86 3.96 -10.45 8.09
CA LYS A 86 2.87 -11.36 8.45
C LYS A 86 2.20 -11.90 7.19
N LEU A 87 2.07 -13.22 7.09
CA LEU A 87 1.36 -13.88 5.98
C LEU A 87 -0.13 -13.97 6.27
N TYR A 88 -0.96 -13.81 5.25
CA TYR A 88 -2.39 -14.10 5.38
C TYR A 88 -2.63 -15.57 5.80
N PRO A 89 -3.68 -15.84 6.59
CA PRO A 89 -4.08 -17.20 6.91
C PRO A 89 -4.30 -18.04 5.63
N GLY A 90 -3.73 -19.25 5.61
CA GLY A 90 -3.87 -20.16 4.47
C GLY A 90 -2.80 -20.04 3.39
N VAL A 91 -2.01 -18.96 3.34
CA VAL A 91 -0.91 -18.80 2.37
C VAL A 91 0.07 -19.96 2.47
N LYS A 92 0.58 -20.26 3.68
CA LYS A 92 1.47 -21.42 3.88
C LYS A 92 0.82 -22.72 3.39
N ARG A 93 -0.45 -22.95 3.76
CA ARG A 93 -1.17 -24.17 3.38
C ARG A 93 -1.22 -24.32 1.86
N PHE A 94 -1.49 -23.24 1.12
CA PHE A 94 -1.54 -23.25 -0.34
C PHE A 94 -0.21 -23.68 -0.97
N TYR A 95 0.93 -23.20 -0.47
CA TYR A 95 2.26 -23.57 -0.98
C TYR A 95 2.74 -24.96 -0.55
N TYR A 96 2.15 -25.56 0.50
CA TYR A 96 2.49 -26.93 0.94
C TYR A 96 1.58 -28.01 0.34
N ILE A 97 0.64 -27.66 -0.54
CA ILE A 97 -0.08 -28.65 -1.35
C ILE A 97 0.87 -29.12 -2.46
N LYS A 98 1.57 -30.23 -2.21
CA LYS A 98 2.17 -31.03 -3.28
C LYS A 98 1.08 -31.72 -4.10
#